data_AF-A0A562QYW3-F1
#
_entry.id   AF-A0A562QYW3-F1
#
_cell.length_a   1.000
_cell.length_b   1.000
_cell.length_c   1.000
_cell.angle_alpha   90.00
_cell.angle_beta   90.00
_cell.angle_gamma   90.00
#
_symmetry.space_group_name_H-M   'P 1'
#
loop_
_entity.id
_entity.type
_entity.pdbx_description
1 polymer ?
#
loop_
_entity_poly.entity_id
_entity_poly.type
_entity_poly.pdbx_seq_one_letter_code
_entity_poly.pdbx_strand_id
1 'polypeptide(L)' 'MKLLTEYLERAVQFEELAASEPDSSLRAQLLQQAAAYRKLAAKRAEDYGLPPPSPPEVRSFDFATANGGAPKRR' A
#
# COMPACT_ATOMS: atom_id res chain seq x y z
N MET A 1 -11.59 17.47 10.26
CA MET A 1 -11.83 16.21 9.51
C MET A 1 -11.38 16.26 8.06
N LYS A 2 -11.67 17.31 7.25
CA LYS A 2 -11.29 17.37 5.81
C LYS A 2 -9.84 16.97 5.52
N LEU A 3 -8.88 17.49 6.29
CA LEU A 3 -7.45 17.22 6.10
C LEU A 3 -7.05 15.75 6.34
N LEU A 4 -7.71 15.05 7.27
CA LEU A 4 -7.46 13.63 7.54
C LEU A 4 -7.88 12.79 6.33
N THR A 5 -9.09 13.02 5.83
CA THR A 5 -9.64 12.32 4.67
C THR A 5 -8.79 12.61 3.42
N GLU A 6 -8.41 13.86 3.19
CA GLU A 6 -7.55 14.25 2.07
C GLU A 6 -6.19 13.52 2.10
N TYR A 7 -5.56 13.39 3.28
CA TYR A 7 -4.30 12.64 3.39
C TYR A 7 -4.50 11.15 3.11
N LEU A 8 -5.61 10.55 3.52
CA LEU A 8 -5.91 9.16 3.23
C LEU A 8 -6.19 8.93 1.75
N GLU A 9 -6.99 9.79 1.12
CA GLU A 9 -7.27 9.72 -0.31
C GLU A 9 -5.98 9.83 -1.14
N ARG A 10 -5.08 10.76 -0.79
CA ARG A 10 -3.78 10.87 -1.45
C ARG A 10 -2.92 9.64 -1.24
N ALA A 11 -2.86 9.09 -0.03
CA ALA A 11 -2.11 7.86 0.22
C ALA A 11 -2.61 6.70 -0.65
N VAL A 12 -3.92 6.48 -0.71
CA VAL A 12 -4.54 5.43 -1.52
C VAL A 12 -4.26 5.63 -3.01
N GLN A 13 -4.36 6.86 -3.52
CA GLN A 13 -4.02 7.14 -4.93
C GLN A 13 -2.58 6.76 -5.28
N PHE A 14 -1.62 7.08 -4.41
CA PHE A 14 -0.23 6.68 -4.63
C PHE A 14 -0.02 5.16 -4.51
N GLU A 15 -0.73 4.48 -3.60
CA GLU A 15 -0.72 3.02 -3.46
C GLU A 15 -1.27 2.33 -4.73
N GLU A 16 -2.37 2.83 -5.28
CA GLU A 16 -2.98 2.33 -6.52
C GLU A 16 -2.06 2.54 -7.73
N LEU A 17 -1.49 3.74 -7.87
CA LEU A 17 -0.52 4.03 -8.93
C LEU A 17 0.69 3.09 -8.83
N ALA A 18 1.24 2.92 -7.62
CA ALA A 18 2.37 2.02 -7.38
C ALA A 18 2.04 0.55 -7.65
N ALA A 19 0.78 0.13 -7.50
CA ALA A 19 0.34 -1.23 -7.78
C ALA A 19 0.34 -1.55 -9.29
N SER A 20 0.04 -0.55 -10.13
CA SER A 20 0.05 -0.68 -11.58
C SER A 20 1.38 -0.29 -12.25
N GLU A 21 2.32 0.28 -11.49
CA GLU A 21 3.56 0.84 -12.03
C GLU A 21 4.61 -0.27 -12.34
N PRO A 22 5.03 -0.43 -13.61
CA PRO A 22 6.06 -1.38 -14.00
C PRO A 22 7.49 -0.93 -13.62
N ASP A 23 7.76 0.39 -13.57
CA ASP A 23 9.08 0.86 -13.17
C ASP A 23 9.27 0.73 -11.65
N SER A 24 10.20 -0.13 -11.25
CA SER A 24 10.56 -0.35 -9.85
C SER A 24 11.01 0.91 -9.11
N SER A 25 11.67 1.86 -9.80
CA SER A 25 12.13 3.11 -9.19
C SER A 25 10.97 4.05 -8.90
N LEU A 26 10.12 4.29 -9.91
CA LEU A 26 8.92 5.10 -9.76
C LEU A 26 7.94 4.47 -8.75
N ARG A 27 7.74 3.16 -8.78
CA ARG A 27 6.96 2.41 -7.79
C ARG A 27 7.44 2.67 -6.37
N ALA A 28 8.76 2.60 -6.13
CA ALA A 28 9.32 2.87 -4.81
C ALA A 28 9.06 4.31 -4.35
N GLN A 29 9.18 5.29 -5.26
CA GLN A 29 8.90 6.70 -4.96
C GLN A 29 7.41 6.93 -4.64
N LEU A 30 6.51 6.32 -5.40
CA LEU A 30 5.06 6.38 -5.14
C LEU A 30 4.73 5.77 -3.76
N LEU A 31 5.30 4.63 -3.41
CA LEU A 31 5.11 4.02 -2.09
C LEU A 31 5.68 4.87 -0.95
N GLN A 32 6.80 5.57 -1.16
CA GLN A 32 7.33 6.52 -0.19
C GLN A 32 6.37 7.70 0.03
N GLN A 33 5.79 8.24 -1.04
CA GLN A 33 4.80 9.31 -0.96
C GLN A 33 3.54 8.83 -0.22
N ALA A 34 3.02 7.65 -0.56
CA ALA A 34 1.89 7.05 0.16
C ALA A 34 2.16 6.93 1.67
N ALA A 35 3.33 6.41 2.04
CA ALA A 35 3.73 6.27 3.44
C ALA A 35 3.81 7.62 4.17
N ALA A 36 4.29 8.68 3.50
CA ALA A 36 4.31 10.03 4.07
C ALA A 36 2.90 10.55 4.35
N TYR A 37 1.97 10.36 3.42
CA TYR A 37 0.57 10.74 3.60
C TYR A 37 -0.15 9.93 4.68
N ARG A 38 0.10 8.61 4.79
CA ARG A 38 -0.41 7.78 5.91
C ARG A 38 0.07 8.29 7.28
N LYS A 39 1.33 8.73 7.38
CA LYS A 39 1.86 9.32 8.63
C LYS A 39 1.15 10.63 8.98
N LEU A 40 0.92 11.50 8.00
CA LEU A 40 0.17 12.73 8.21
C LEU A 40 -1.27 12.45 8.63
N ALA A 41 -1.92 11.47 7.99
CA ALA A 41 -3.25 11.01 8.38
C ALA A 41 -3.26 10.47 9.82
N ALA A 42 -2.31 9.61 10.19
CA ALA A 42 -2.23 9.06 11.56
C ALA A 42 -2.10 10.17 12.61
N LYS A 43 -1.23 11.15 12.38
CA LYS A 43 -1.10 12.32 13.26
C LYS A 43 -2.40 13.10 13.39
N ARG A 44 -3.12 13.29 12.27
CA ARG A 44 -4.42 13.99 12.30
C ARG A 44 -5.53 13.20 12.96
N ALA A 45 -5.52 11.87 12.84
CA ALA A 45 -6.45 11.01 13.54
C ALA A 45 -6.24 11.13 15.07
N GLU A 46 -4.98 11.12 15.51
CA GLU A 46 -4.60 11.34 16.91
C GLU A 46 -5.07 12.72 17.42
N ASP A 47 -4.82 13.79 16.66
CA ASP A 47 -5.31 15.15 16.98
C ASP A 47 -6.83 15.21 17.17
N TYR A 48 -7.57 14.29 16.53
CA TYR A 48 -9.03 14.19 16.59
C TYR A 48 -9.54 13.15 17.61
N GLY A 49 -8.66 12.48 18.35
CA GLY A 49 -9.03 11.39 19.25
C GLY A 49 -9.58 10.16 18.53
N LEU A 50 -9.24 9.97 17.25
CA LEU A 50 -9.63 8.84 16.42
C LEU A 50 -8.55 7.75 16.43
N PRO A 51 -8.91 6.48 16.16
CA PRO A 51 -7.93 5.43 15.98
C PRO A 51 -7.04 5.69 14.76
N PRO A 52 -5.82 5.12 14.73
CA PRO A 52 -4.92 5.23 13.59
C PRO A 52 -5.57 4.64 12.32
N PRO A 53 -5.32 5.23 11.15
CA PRO A 53 -5.89 4.76 9.90
C PRO A 53 -5.36 3.36 9.53
N SER A 54 -6.19 2.58 8.85
CA SER A 54 -5.85 1.22 8.41
C SER A 54 -4.55 1.19 7.60
N PRO A 55 -3.76 0.10 7.70
CA PRO A 55 -2.57 -0.08 6.89
C PRO A 55 -2.90 -0.12 5.39
N PRO A 56 -1.92 0.19 4.51
CA PRO A 56 -2.09 0.07 3.07
C PRO A 56 -2.51 -1.35 2.68
N GLU A 57 -3.42 -1.46 1.71
CA GLU A 57 -3.84 -2.73 1.13
C GLU A 57 -2.74 -3.25 0.19
N VAL A 58 -1.58 -3.58 0.77
CA VAL A 58 -0.54 -4.27 0.02
C VAL A 58 -1.10 -5.66 -0.23
N ARG A 59 -1.64 -5.89 -1.42
CA ARG A 59 -1.95 -7.25 -1.89
C ARG A 59 -0.71 -8.09 -1.64
N SER A 60 -0.77 -8.95 -0.63
CA SER A 60 0.18 -10.02 -0.44
C SER A 60 0.15 -10.80 -1.74
N PHE A 61 1.16 -10.60 -2.60
CA PHE A 61 1.41 -11.52 -3.69
C PHE A 61 1.92 -12.80 -3.02
N ASP A 62 0.96 -13.61 -2.55
CA ASP A 62 1.18 -14.94 -2.02
C ASP A 62 1.73 -15.81 -3.15
N PHE A 63 3.05 -15.81 -3.33
CA PHE A 63 3.79 -16.68 -4.25
C PHE A 63 3.87 -18.13 -3.73
N ALA A 64 2.79 -18.64 -3.11
CA ALA A 64 2.72 -19.97 -2.52
C ALA A 64 1.97 -20.97 -3.40
N THR A 65 2.33 -21.13 -4.68
CA THR A 65 1.90 -22.30 -5.48
C THR A 65 2.89 -22.70 -6.57
N ALA A 66 4.19 -22.74 -6.26
CA ALA A 66 5.20 -23.36 -7.12
C ALA A 66 5.75 -24.64 -6.46
N ASN A 67 4.91 -25.67 -6.30
CA ASN A 67 5.38 -27.04 -6.09
C ASN A 67 4.26 -28.05 -6.43
N GLY A 68 4.11 -28.36 -7.71
CA GLY A 68 3.33 -29.48 -8.21
C GLY A 68 4.21 -30.26 -9.20
N GLY A 69 4.76 -31.38 -8.75
CA GLY A 69 5.84 -32.10 -9.39
C GLY A 69 5.54 -32.58 -10.82
N ALA A 70 6.59 -32.56 -11.66
CA ALA A 70 6.58 -33.21 -12.96
C ALA A 70 6.63 -34.74 -12.79
N PRO A 71 5.73 -35.52 -13.43
CA PRO A 71 5.88 -36.96 -13.47
C PRO A 71 6.92 -37.34 -14.53
N LYS A 72 8.04 -37.94 -14.11
CA LYS A 72 8.96 -38.67 -14.97
C LYS A 72 8.20 -39.79 -15.69
N ARG A 73 7.97 -39.64 -16.99
CA ARG A 73 7.57 -40.77 -17.85
C ARG A 73 8.80 -41.63 -18.10
N ARG A 74 8.72 -42.88 -17.62
CA ARG A 74 9.64 -43.97 -17.97
C ARG A 74 9.40 -44.44 -19.40
#